data_AF-A0A183M3S9-F1
#
_entry.id   AF-A0A183M3S9-F1
#
_cell.length_a   1.000
_cell.length_b   1.000
_cell.length_c   1.000
_cell.angle_alpha   90.00
_cell.angle_beta   90.00
_cell.angle_gamma   90.00
#
_symmetry.space_group_name_H-M   'P 1'
#
loop_
_entity.id
_entity.type
_entity.pdbx_description
1 polymer ?
#
loop_
_entity_poly.entity_id
_entity_poly.type
_entity_poly.pdbx_seq_one_letter_code
_entity_poly.pdbx_strand_id
1 'polypeptide(L)'
;MLIGISSMYYPVRFSIHKGKTKVLKFKTENSNPITLDGETLEDVESFTYLGSIIDEQGGSNADVKARVGIARASFLQLKNVWNSK
;
A
#
# COMPACT_ATOMS: atom_id res chain seq x y z
N MET A 1 42.47 1.72 29.97
CA MET A 1 41.97 0.65 29.08
C MET A 1 40.52 1.01 28.74
N LEU A 2 40.28 1.62 27.57
CA LEU A 2 38.92 1.94 27.12
C LEU A 2 38.35 0.70 26.43
N ILE A 3 37.28 0.14 26.96
CA ILE A 3 36.58 -1.00 26.36
C ILE A 3 35.59 -0.41 25.36
N GLY A 4 35.96 -0.39 24.08
CA GLY A 4 35.06 0.01 23.01
C GLY A 4 34.05 -1.10 22.73
N ILE A 5 32.78 -0.87 23.07
CA ILE A 5 31.67 -1.74 22.64
C ILE A 5 31.40 -1.49 21.15
N SER A 6 31.84 -2.42 20.30
CA SER A 6 31.47 -2.44 18.88
C SER A 6 30.05 -3.01 18.76
N SER A 7 29.12 -2.23 18.22
CA SER A 7 27.79 -2.72 17.86
C SER A 7 27.91 -3.66 16.67
N MET A 8 27.65 -4.96 16.90
CA MET A 8 27.62 -5.96 15.84
C MET A 8 26.24 -5.94 15.18
N TYR A 9 26.14 -5.38 13.98
CA TYR A 9 24.95 -5.46 13.15
C TYR A 9 25.04 -6.70 12.26
N TYR A 10 24.12 -7.67 12.44
CA TYR A 10 23.94 -8.78 11.51
C TYR A 10 22.91 -8.39 10.44
N PRO A 11 23.33 -8.17 9.18
CA PRO A 11 22.36 -7.94 8.11
C PRO A 11 21.56 -9.22 7.89
N VAL A 12 20.26 -9.18 8.18
CA VAL A 12 19.33 -10.22 7.72
C VAL A 12 19.14 -10.03 6.22
N ARG A 13 19.63 -10.98 5.42
CA ARG A 13 19.49 -10.93 3.97
C ARG A 13 18.07 -11.35 3.57
N PHE A 14 17.22 -10.37 3.26
CA PHE A 14 15.93 -10.63 2.65
C PHE A 14 16.09 -10.81 1.14
N SER A 15 15.49 -11.87 0.58
CA SER A 15 15.38 -12.06 -0.87
C SER A 15 14.19 -11.27 -1.38
N ILE A 16 14.41 -9.99 -1.73
CA ILE A 16 13.38 -9.10 -2.23
C ILE A 16 13.36 -9.16 -3.76
N HIS A 17 12.20 -9.42 -4.35
CA HIS A 17 12.05 -9.44 -5.80
C HIS A 17 11.68 -8.06 -6.34
N LYS A 18 12.69 -7.36 -6.86
CA LYS A 18 12.60 -5.97 -7.34
C LYS A 18 11.40 -5.71 -8.26
N GLY A 19 11.18 -6.56 -9.27
CA GLY A 19 10.11 -6.37 -10.26
C GLY A 19 8.68 -6.48 -9.71
N LYS A 20 8.49 -7.01 -8.49
CA LYS A 20 7.18 -7.07 -7.81
C LYS A 20 7.11 -6.08 -6.65
N THR A 21 8.22 -5.45 -6.28
CA THR A 21 8.28 -4.53 -5.15
C THR A 21 7.98 -3.13 -5.63
N LYS A 22 6.97 -2.52 -5.02
CA LYS A 22 6.62 -1.11 -5.18
C LYS A 22 6.66 -0.44 -3.81
N VAL A 23 6.82 0.88 -3.81
CA VAL A 23 6.93 1.70 -2.60
C VAL A 23 5.68 2.56 -2.48
N LEU A 24 4.99 2.46 -1.35
CA LEU A 24 3.97 3.43 -0.96
C LEU A 24 4.55 4.32 0.15
N LYS A 25 4.53 5.62 -0.07
CA LYS A 25 5.02 6.63 0.87
C LYS A 25 3.85 7.21 1.66
N PHE A 26 3.85 7.01 2.97
CA PHE A 26 2.78 7.50 3.85
C PHE A 26 3.19 8.80 4.57
N LYS A 27 2.41 9.86 4.40
CA LYS A 27 2.57 11.16 5.10
C LYS A 27 3.98 11.77 5.05
N THR A 28 4.77 11.47 4.01
CA THR A 28 6.13 12.01 3.85
C THR A 28 6.14 13.08 2.77
N GLU A 29 6.73 14.24 3.07
CA GLU A 29 6.99 15.29 2.07
C GLU A 29 8.23 14.98 1.22
N ASN A 30 9.07 14.07 1.71
CA ASN A 30 10.27 13.60 1.04
C ASN A 30 9.90 12.53 -0.02
N SER A 31 10.24 12.83 -1.28
CA SER A 31 10.11 11.94 -2.44
C SER A 31 11.44 11.35 -2.93
N ASN A 32 12.36 11.07 -2.00
CA ASN A 32 13.63 10.44 -2.34
C ASN A 32 13.36 9.03 -2.91
N PRO A 33 13.98 8.68 -4.04
CA PRO A 33 13.80 7.36 -4.63
C PRO A 33 14.41 6.29 -3.73
N ILE A 34 13.70 5.17 -3.56
CA ILE A 34 14.23 3.99 -2.88
C ILE A 34 14.91 3.11 -3.94
N THR A 35 16.20 2.82 -3.73
CA THR A 35 16.97 1.97 -4.64
C THR A 35 17.23 0.60 -4.02
N LEU A 36 17.10 -0.45 -4.83
CA LEU A 36 17.39 -1.84 -4.45
C LEU A 36 18.36 -2.43 -5.47
N ASP A 37 19.59 -2.73 -5.02
CA ASP A 37 20.73 -3.14 -5.86
C ASP A 37 20.90 -2.27 -7.13
N GLY A 38 20.80 -0.94 -6.97
CA GLY A 38 20.98 0.03 -8.06
C GLY A 38 19.74 0.28 -8.94
N GLU A 39 18.63 -0.42 -8.72
CA GLU A 39 17.37 -0.15 -9.41
C GLU A 39 16.43 0.68 -8.52
N THR A 40 15.89 1.78 -9.05
CA THR A 40 14.87 2.57 -8.36
C THR A 40 13.53 1.82 -8.38
N LEU A 41 12.95 1.62 -7.22
CA LEU A 41 11.64 1.01 -7.08
C LEU A 41 10.54 2.00 -7.49
N GLU A 42 9.47 1.50 -8.08
CA GLU A 42 8.30 2.30 -8.47
C GLU A 42 7.58 2.82 -7.22
N ASP A 43 7.40 4.14 -7.13
CA ASP A 43 6.49 4.75 -6.15
C ASP A 43 5.05 4.64 -6.66
N VAL A 44 4.15 4.20 -5.77
CA VAL A 44 2.71 4.13 -6.02
C VAL A 44 1.97 5.01 -5.03
N GLU A 45 0.83 5.56 -5.44
CA GLU A 45 -0.05 6.37 -4.58
C GLU A 45 -1.03 5.52 -3.77
N SER A 46 -1.32 4.29 -4.22
CA SER A 46 -2.16 3.35 -3.50
C SER A 46 -1.89 1.89 -3.90
N PHE A 47 -2.29 0.96 -3.04
CA PHE A 47 -2.35 -0.45 -3.37
C PHE A 47 -3.55 -1.12 -2.70
N THR A 48 -3.97 -2.26 -3.23
CA THR A 48 -5.03 -3.08 -2.63
C THR A 48 -4.41 -4.23 -1.85
N TYR A 49 -4.72 -4.31 -0.55
CA TYR A 49 -4.31 -5.40 0.31
C TYR A 49 -5.52 -6.02 0.99
N LEU A 50 -5.71 -7.33 0.76
CA LEU A 50 -6.85 -8.09 1.30
C LEU A 50 -8.22 -7.42 1.05
N GLY A 51 -8.35 -6.76 -0.10
CA GLY A 51 -9.57 -6.04 -0.49
C GLY A 51 -9.74 -4.66 0.13
N SER A 52 -8.80 -4.20 0.94
CA SER A 52 -8.74 -2.82 1.42
C SER A 52 -7.82 -1.97 0.57
N ILE A 53 -8.23 -0.75 0.24
CA ILE A 53 -7.37 0.24 -0.41
C ILE A 53 -6.53 0.94 0.66
N ILE A 54 -5.21 0.89 0.48
CA ILE A 54 -4.24 1.63 1.29
C ILE A 54 -3.65 2.70 0.38
N ASP A 55 -3.86 3.96 0.71
CA ASP A 55 -3.37 5.12 -0.02
C ASP A 55 -2.24 5.83 0.74
N GLU A 56 -1.55 6.77 0.09
CA GLU A 56 -0.46 7.57 0.66
C GLU A 56 -0.91 8.42 1.87
N GLN A 57 -2.21 8.71 1.97
CA GLN A 57 -2.78 9.42 3.11
C GLN A 57 -2.97 8.48 4.31
N GLY A 58 -2.95 7.15 4.03
CA GLY A 58 -3.18 5.98 4.89
C GLY A 58 -4.41 6.10 5.76
N GLY A 59 -5.41 6.81 5.25
CA GLY A 59 -6.76 6.81 5.79
C GLY A 59 -7.60 5.72 5.12
N SER A 60 -8.77 5.42 5.68
CA SER A 60 -9.72 4.51 5.06
C SER A 60 -10.63 5.20 4.04
N ASN A 61 -10.39 6.48 3.73
CA ASN A 61 -11.32 7.29 2.94
C ASN A 61 -11.50 6.74 1.52
N ALA A 62 -10.40 6.37 0.85
CA ALA A 62 -10.45 5.75 -0.46
C ALA A 62 -11.20 4.41 -0.42
N ASP A 63 -10.90 3.57 0.57
CA ASP A 63 -11.56 2.27 0.76
C ASP A 63 -13.07 2.40 1.00
N VAL A 64 -13.47 3.28 1.92
CA VAL A 64 -14.88 3.55 2.24
C VAL A 64 -15.62 4.05 1.00
N LYS A 65 -15.03 4.99 0.25
CA LYS A 65 -15.62 5.51 -0.98
C LYS A 65 -15.81 4.41 -2.03
N ALA A 66 -14.83 3.52 -2.19
CA ALA A 66 -14.92 2.38 -3.10
C ALA A 66 -16.04 1.42 -2.69
N ARG A 67 -16.10 1.03 -1.40
CA ARG A 67 -17.13 0.12 -0.87
C ARG A 67 -18.54 0.70 -1.00
N VAL A 68 -18.71 2.00 -0.75
CA VAL A 68 -19.99 2.70 -0.95
C VAL A 68 -20.39 2.68 -2.43
N GLY A 69 -19.44 2.88 -3.34
CA GLY A 69 -19.68 2.79 -4.79
C GLY A 69 -20.20 1.40 -5.20
N ILE A 70 -19.55 0.34 -4.71
CA ILE A 70 -19.96 -1.05 -4.96
C ILE A 70 -21.38 -1.28 -4.41
N ALA A 71 -21.64 -0.91 -3.16
CA ALA A 71 -22.96 -1.08 -2.55
C ALA A 71 -24.05 -0.35 -3.35
N ARG A 72 -23.82 0.90 -3.76
CA ARG A 72 -24.77 1.67 -4.59
C ARG A 72 -25.06 0.97 -5.92
N ALA A 73 -24.03 0.46 -6.60
CA ALA A 73 -24.21 -0.28 -7.85
C ALA A 73 -25.05 -1.55 -7.64
N SER A 74 -24.76 -2.33 -6.58
CA SER A 74 -25.52 -3.53 -6.24
C SER A 74 -26.99 -3.21 -5.91
N PHE A 75 -27.26 -2.14 -5.15
CA PHE A 75 -28.63 -1.71 -4.86
C PHE A 75 -29.38 -1.26 -6.12
N LEU A 76 -28.72 -0.56 -7.04
CA LEU A 76 -29.32 -0.17 -8.32
C LEU A 76 -29.70 -1.38 -9.17
N GLN A 77 -28.84 -2.42 -9.19
CA GLN A 77 -29.17 -3.68 -9.88
C GLN A 77 -30.36 -4.40 -9.23
N LEU A 78 -30.41 -4.41 -7.90
CA LEU A 78 -31.47 -5.07 -7.14
C LEU A 78 -32.83 -4.39 -7.30
N LYS A 79 -32.86 -3.10 -7.64
CA LYS A 79 -34.10 -2.35 -7.93
C LYS A 79 -34.96 -3.03 -9.00
N ASN A 80 -34.34 -3.65 -10.02
CA ASN A 80 -35.08 -4.37 -11.07
C ASN A 80 -35.80 -5.62 -10.52
N VAL A 81 -35.21 -6.29 -9.53
CA VAL A 81 -35.80 -7.47 -8.87
C VAL A 81 -36.95 -7.04 -7.95
N TRP A 82 -36.80 -5.94 -7.21
CA TRP A 82 -37.86 -5.46 -6.32
C TRP A 82 -39.10 -4.93 -7.05
N ASN A 83 -38.93 -4.42 -8.28
CA ASN A 83 -40.03 -3.89 -9.09
C ASN A 83 -40.74 -4.95 -9.94
N SER A 84 -40.31 -6.22 -9.90
CA SER A 84 -40.89 -7.28 -10.74
C SER A 84 -42.18 -7.89 -10.16
N LYS A 85 -42.98 -7.11 -9.44
CA LYS A 85 -44.26 -7.55 -8.86
C LYS A 85 -45.44 -6.96 -9.62
#